data_AF-A0A141SC88-F1
#
_entry.id   AF-A0A141SC88-F1
#
_cell.length_a   1.000
_cell.length_b   1.000
_cell.length_c   1.000
_cell.angle_alpha   90.00
_cell.angle_beta   90.00
_cell.angle_gamma   90.00
#
_symmetry.space_group_name_H-M   'P 1'
#
loop_
_entity.id
_entity.type
_entity.pdbx_description
1 polymer ?
#
loop_
_entity_poly.entity_id
_entity_poly.type
_entity_poly.pdbx_seq_one_letter_code
_entity_poly.pdbx_strand_id
1 'polypeptide(L)'
;MTRIRRGYIARRRRTKIRLFASSFRGAHSRLTRTITQQKIRALVSAHRDRDRQKRHFRRLWITRINAVIRERGVFQSYSRLIHDLYK
;
A
#
# COMPACT_ATOMS: atom_id res chain seq x y z
N MET A 1 13.44 39.33 -29.05
CA MET A 1 12.78 38.17 -28.42
C MET A 1 12.17 38.58 -27.07
N THR A 2 10.94 38.20 -26.77
CA THR A 2 10.21 38.65 -25.57
C THR A 2 10.47 37.71 -24.38
N ARG A 3 10.87 38.26 -23.22
CA ARG A 3 11.15 37.46 -22.00
C ARG A 3 9.87 36.94 -21.36
N ILE A 4 9.67 35.63 -21.33
CA ILE A 4 8.52 34.99 -20.66
C ILE A 4 8.90 34.62 -19.21
N ARG A 5 8.14 35.11 -18.23
CA ARG A 5 8.32 34.75 -16.81
C ARG A 5 7.49 33.50 -16.47
N ARG A 6 7.96 32.66 -15.55
CA ARG A 6 7.25 31.40 -15.18
C ARG A 6 5.88 31.60 -14.51
N GLY A 7 5.55 32.80 -14.04
CA GLY A 7 4.28 33.11 -13.36
C GLY A 7 3.94 32.17 -12.19
N TYR A 8 2.64 31.84 -12.07
CA TYR A 8 2.09 31.03 -10.98
C TYR A 8 2.18 29.52 -11.20
N ILE A 9 2.67 29.05 -12.36
CA ILE A 9 2.69 27.63 -12.75
C ILE A 9 3.44 26.79 -11.70
N ALA A 10 4.60 27.30 -11.24
CA ALA A 10 5.39 26.65 -10.19
C ALA A 10 4.69 26.63 -8.82
N ARG A 11 3.85 27.62 -8.50
CA ARG A 11 3.04 27.65 -7.28
C ARG A 11 1.93 26.61 -7.37
N ARG A 12 1.18 26.58 -8.47
CA ARG A 12 0.09 25.61 -8.72
C ARG A 12 0.57 24.17 -8.57
N ARG A 13 1.73 23.82 -9.15
CA ARG A 13 2.34 22.49 -9.00
C ARG A 13 2.64 22.14 -7.55
N ARG A 14 3.21 23.09 -6.78
CA ARG A 14 3.52 22.89 -5.36
C ARG A 14 2.26 22.72 -4.51
N THR A 15 1.21 23.50 -4.76
CA THR A 15 -0.08 23.37 -4.06
C THR A 15 -0.70 22.00 -4.30
N LYS A 16 -0.72 21.50 -5.55
CA LYS A 16 -1.21 20.15 -5.87
C LYS A 16 -0.43 19.05 -5.13
N ILE A 17 0.90 19.18 -5.07
CA ILE A 17 1.77 18.22 -4.37
C ILE A 17 1.58 18.30 -2.84
N ARG A 18 1.39 19.51 -2.29
CA ARG A 18 1.13 19.70 -0.86
C ARG A 18 -0.22 19.10 -0.44
N LEU A 19 -1.25 19.22 -1.28
CA LEU A 19 -2.55 18.61 -1.02
C LEU A 19 -2.46 17.09 -0.81
N PHE A 20 -1.60 16.40 -1.58
CA PHE A 20 -1.35 14.97 -1.42
C PHE A 20 -0.70 14.61 -0.06
N ALA A 21 0.11 15.51 0.50
CA ALA A 21 0.90 15.28 1.71
C ALA A 21 0.33 15.98 2.95
N SER A 22 -0.96 16.36 2.93
CA SER A 22 -1.60 17.13 4.01
C SER A 22 -1.51 16.45 5.38
N SER A 23 -1.67 15.12 5.41
CA SER A 23 -1.63 14.30 6.64
C SER A 23 -0.22 13.83 7.02
N PHE A 24 0.82 14.24 6.30
CA PHE A 24 2.18 13.79 6.60
C PHE A 24 2.74 14.48 7.84
N ARG A 25 3.41 13.71 8.70
CA ARG A 25 3.94 14.21 9.97
C ARG A 25 5.11 15.19 9.77
N GLY A 26 5.09 16.30 10.50
CA GLY A 26 6.22 17.22 10.63
C GLY A 26 6.67 17.87 9.31
N ALA A 27 7.97 17.79 9.01
CA ALA A 27 8.56 18.42 7.83
C ALA A 27 8.06 17.84 6.49
N HIS A 28 7.46 16.65 6.51
CA HIS A 28 6.97 15.94 5.33
C HIS A 28 5.70 16.55 4.72
N SER A 29 4.97 17.41 5.44
CA SER A 29 3.82 18.18 4.92
C SER A 29 4.14 19.65 4.64
N ARG A 30 5.28 20.15 5.13
CA ARG A 30 5.66 21.57 5.07
C ARG A 30 6.67 21.88 3.96
N LEU A 31 7.79 21.15 3.91
CA LEU A 31 8.94 21.43 3.05
C LEU A 31 8.76 20.85 1.64
N THR A 32 8.81 21.67 0.60
CA THR A 32 8.47 21.26 -0.77
C THR A 32 9.39 20.19 -1.36
N ARG A 33 10.70 20.24 -1.02
CA ARG A 33 11.67 19.23 -1.45
C ARG A 33 11.36 17.88 -0.80
N THR A 34 11.18 17.89 0.53
CA THR A 34 10.85 16.70 1.32
C THR A 34 9.51 16.09 0.91
N ILE A 35 8.47 16.90 0.70
CA ILE A 35 7.16 16.43 0.22
C ILE A 35 7.32 15.65 -1.09
N THR A 36 8.14 16.15 -2.02
CA THR A 36 8.32 15.50 -3.33
C THR A 36 8.94 14.12 -3.18
N GLN A 37 9.96 13.99 -2.32
CA GLN A 37 10.58 12.70 -2.00
C GLN A 37 9.58 11.74 -1.34
N GLN A 38 8.81 12.23 -0.37
CA GLN A 38 7.82 11.42 0.33
C GLN A 38 6.67 10.97 -0.57
N LYS A 39 6.21 11.84 -1.48
CA LYS A 39 5.22 11.49 -2.49
C LYS A 39 5.68 10.29 -3.31
N ILE A 40 6.91 10.31 -3.80
CA ILE A 40 7.46 9.19 -4.60
C ILE A 40 7.50 7.91 -3.76
N ARG A 41 8.01 7.98 -2.53
CA ARG A 41 8.07 6.83 -1.62
C ARG A 41 6.69 6.25 -1.31
N ALA A 42 5.70 7.10 -1.05
CA ALA A 42 4.32 6.70 -0.78
C ALA A 42 3.70 5.97 -1.97
N LEU A 43 3.89 6.49 -3.19
CA LEU A 43 3.36 5.86 -4.40
C LEU A 43 4.03 4.50 -4.68
N VAL A 44 5.33 4.39 -4.45
CA VAL A 44 6.07 3.11 -4.61
C VAL A 44 5.57 2.08 -3.59
N SER A 45 5.41 2.45 -2.32
CA SER A 45 4.86 1.53 -1.32
C SER A 45 3.42 1.15 -1.64
N ALA A 46 2.56 2.10 -2.03
CA ALA A 46 1.18 1.80 -2.43
C ALA A 46 1.10 0.80 -3.59
N HIS A 47 1.98 0.92 -4.59
CA HIS A 47 2.03 -0.07 -5.66
C HIS A 47 2.46 -1.45 -5.16
N ARG A 48 3.53 -1.52 -4.37
CA ARG A 48 4.05 -2.77 -3.79
C ARG A 48 3.02 -3.47 -2.90
N ASP A 49 2.32 -2.70 -2.09
CA ASP A 49 1.43 -3.22 -1.07
C ASP A 49 0.10 -3.73 -1.66
N ARG A 50 -0.34 -3.21 -2.83
CA ARG A 50 -1.46 -3.81 -3.59
C ARG A 50 -1.22 -5.28 -3.93
N ASP A 51 0.00 -5.65 -4.30
CA ASP A 51 0.33 -7.04 -4.61
C ASP A 51 0.62 -7.88 -3.36
N ARG A 52 1.12 -7.25 -2.29
CA ARG A 52 1.25 -7.92 -0.98
C ARG A 52 -0.11 -8.20 -0.34
N GLN A 53 -1.09 -7.32 -0.48
CA GLN A 53 -2.43 -7.46 0.10
C GLN A 53 -3.11 -8.77 -0.34
N LYS A 54 -2.97 -9.13 -1.62
CA LYS A 54 -3.48 -10.41 -2.17
C LYS A 54 -2.88 -11.61 -1.42
N ARG A 55 -1.57 -11.58 -1.15
CA ARG A 55 -0.86 -12.63 -0.40
C ARG A 55 -1.23 -12.64 1.07
N HIS A 56 -1.38 -11.47 1.69
CA HIS A 56 -1.77 -11.35 3.10
C HIS A 56 -3.16 -11.92 3.35
N PHE A 57 -4.15 -11.63 2.49
CA PHE A 57 -5.48 -12.21 2.61
C PHE A 57 -5.48 -13.72 2.42
N ARG A 58 -4.77 -14.23 1.40
CA ARG A 58 -4.64 -15.69 1.22
C ARG A 58 -4.03 -16.35 2.46
N ARG A 59 -2.98 -15.76 3.04
CA ARG A 59 -2.37 -16.26 4.28
C ARG A 59 -3.36 -16.26 5.44
N LEU A 60 -4.12 -15.18 5.61
CA LEU A 60 -5.15 -15.07 6.65
C LEU A 60 -6.25 -16.14 6.49
N TRP A 61 -6.72 -16.37 5.26
CA TRP A 61 -7.72 -17.40 4.98
C TRP A 61 -7.19 -18.80 5.30
N ILE A 62 -5.97 -19.13 4.88
CA ILE A 62 -5.34 -20.41 5.21
C ILE A 62 -5.28 -20.60 6.73
N THR A 63 -4.86 -19.57 7.48
CA THR A 63 -4.80 -19.63 8.96
C THR A 63 -6.18 -19.84 9.57
N ARG A 64 -7.21 -19.14 9.10
CA ARG A 64 -8.59 -19.29 9.59
C ARG A 64 -9.15 -20.69 9.31
N ILE A 65 -8.98 -21.19 8.10
CA ILE A 65 -9.43 -22.53 7.71
C ILE A 65 -8.71 -23.59 8.55
N ASN A 66 -7.39 -23.45 8.72
CA ASN A 66 -6.60 -24.38 9.54
C ASN A 66 -7.01 -24.41 11.01
N ALA A 67 -7.44 -23.27 11.58
CA ALA A 67 -7.96 -23.22 12.95
C ALA A 67 -9.26 -24.03 13.08
N VAL A 68 -10.21 -23.83 12.17
CA VAL A 68 -11.51 -24.53 12.18
C VAL A 68 -11.37 -26.04 11.95
N ILE A 69 -10.46 -26.47 11.07
CA ILE A 69 -10.23 -27.91 10.82
C ILE A 69 -9.70 -28.61 12.08
N ARG A 70 -8.78 -27.96 12.80
CA ARG A 70 -8.17 -28.56 13.99
C ARG A 70 -9.16 -28.81 15.11
N GLU A 71 -10.23 -28.01 15.19
CA GLU A 71 -11.32 -28.23 16.16
C GLU A 71 -12.14 -29.50 15.86
N ARG A 72 -12.24 -29.91 14.59
CA ARG A 72 -13.04 -31.08 14.15
C ARG A 72 -12.28 -32.42 14.22
N GLY A 73 -10.98 -32.41 14.52
CA GLY A 73 -10.19 -33.62 14.74
C GLY A 73 -8.68 -33.35 14.78
N VAL A 74 -7.97 -34.01 15.72
CA VAL A 74 -6.54 -33.77 16.01
C VAL A 74 -5.61 -34.07 14.82
N PHE A 75 -6.02 -34.96 13.92
CA PHE A 75 -5.21 -35.42 12.77
C PHE A 75 -5.60 -34.76 11.43
N GLN A 76 -6.56 -33.83 11.42
CA GLN A 76 -6.97 -33.13 10.21
C GLN A 76 -6.14 -31.84 10.06
N SER A 77 -5.45 -31.72 8.92
CA SER A 77 -4.61 -30.56 8.60
C SER A 77 -5.11 -29.88 7.33
N TYR A 78 -4.84 -28.57 7.20
CA TYR A 78 -5.18 -27.81 5.99
C TYR A 78 -4.67 -28.49 4.71
N SER A 79 -3.48 -29.09 4.73
CA SER A 79 -2.90 -29.77 3.57
C SER A 79 -3.71 -31.00 3.15
N ARG A 80 -4.19 -31.81 4.11
CA ARG A 80 -5.02 -32.98 3.81
C ARG A 80 -6.38 -32.56 3.26
N LEU A 81 -7.02 -31.58 3.88
CA LEU A 81 -8.31 -31.07 3.38
C LEU A 81 -8.19 -30.56 1.94
N ILE A 82 -7.17 -29.75 1.63
CA ILE A 82 -6.99 -29.24 0.27
C ILE A 82 -6.71 -30.39 -0.70
N HIS A 83 -5.87 -31.36 -0.35
CA HIS A 83 -5.65 -32.53 -1.19
C HIS A 83 -6.95 -33.27 -1.50
N ASP A 84 -7.79 -33.49 -0.49
CA ASP A 84 -9.06 -34.22 -0.64
C ASP A 84 -10.11 -33.43 -1.42
N LEU A 85 -10.07 -32.09 -1.39
CA LEU A 85 -10.96 -31.21 -2.18
C LEU A 85 -10.59 -31.11 -3.67
N TYR A 86 -9.31 -31.32 -4.01
CA TYR A 86 -8.82 -31.25 -5.39
C TYR A 86 -8.70 -32.62 -6.07
N LYS A 87 -9.01 -33.71 -5.34
CA LYS A 87 -9.10 -35.07 -5.87
C LYS A 87 -10.43 -35.30 -6.57
#